data_AF-A0A9I9D0W5-F1
#
_entry.id   AF-A0A9I9D0W5-F1
#
_cell.length_a   1.000
_cell.length_b   1.000
_cell.length_c   1.000
_cell.angle_alpha   90.00
_cell.angle_beta   90.00
_cell.angle_gamma   90.00
#
_symmetry.space_group_name_H-M   'P 1'
#
loop_
_entity.id
_entity.type
_entity.pdbx_description
1 polymer ?
#
loop_
_entity_poly.entity_id
_entity_poly.type
_entity_poly.pdbx_seq_one_letter_code
_entity_poly.pdbx_strand_id
1 'polypeptide(L)'
;TGITLQTSLISKRGKNLTKEKTRKKKKKKKRKRKMNHSQQATGSRHDDDAALSEFLASLMEYTPTIPDELVEHYLGKSGFQCPDVRLIRLVAVATQKFVADVASDALQHCKARQAAVVKDKRDKQQKDKRLILTMEDLSKALREGIVNVHAFSFYDHHFGNDYVLSIDTW
;
A
#
# COMPACT_ATOMS: atom_id res chain seq x y z
N THR A 1 -42.63 -50.83 41.23
CA THR A 1 -42.18 -49.51 40.75
C THR A 1 -40.77 -49.56 40.14
N GLY A 2 -40.48 -50.54 39.26
CA GLY A 2 -39.10 -50.96 38.96
C GLY A 2 -38.63 -50.93 37.50
N ILE A 3 -39.28 -50.23 36.56
CA ILE A 3 -38.92 -50.31 35.13
C ILE A 3 -38.49 -48.96 34.51
N THR A 4 -38.73 -47.82 35.17
CA THR A 4 -38.52 -46.51 34.54
C THR A 4 -37.09 -45.93 34.65
N LEU A 5 -36.15 -46.59 35.35
CA LEU A 5 -34.82 -46.00 35.61
C LEU A 5 -33.66 -46.51 34.72
N GLN A 6 -33.86 -47.54 33.89
CA GLN A 6 -32.77 -48.11 33.06
C GLN A 6 -32.61 -47.48 31.67
N THR A 7 -33.58 -46.70 31.17
CA THR A 7 -33.48 -46.10 29.83
C THR A 7 -32.60 -44.85 29.77
N SER A 8 -32.27 -44.22 30.90
CA SER A 8 -31.48 -42.97 30.92
C SER A 8 -29.95 -43.18 30.91
N LEU A 9 -29.47 -44.38 31.25
CA LEU A 9 -28.02 -44.66 31.38
C LEU A 9 -27.34 -45.09 30.06
N ILE A 10 -28.10 -45.57 29.07
CA ILE A 10 -27.54 -45.96 27.75
C ILE A 10 -27.38 -44.77 26.80
N SER A 11 -28.17 -43.69 26.98
CA SER A 11 -28.10 -42.50 26.12
C SER A 11 -26.90 -41.58 26.42
N LYS A 12 -26.35 -41.62 27.65
CA LYS A 12 -25.23 -40.76 28.05
C LYS A 12 -23.84 -41.31 27.69
N ARG A 13 -23.68 -42.62 27.47
CA ARG A 13 -22.39 -43.23 27.08
C ARG A 13 -22.04 -43.05 25.59
N GLY A 14 -23.02 -42.99 24.69
CA GLY A 14 -22.77 -42.85 23.24
C GLY A 14 -22.22 -41.48 22.81
N LYS A 15 -22.49 -40.41 23.58
CA LYS A 15 -22.12 -39.03 23.19
C LYS A 15 -20.69 -38.62 23.58
N ASN A 16 -20.01 -39.37 24.44
CA ASN A 16 -18.64 -39.03 24.88
C ASN A 16 -17.56 -39.65 23.99
N LEU A 17 -17.75 -40.89 23.50
CA LEU A 17 -16.78 -41.54 22.60
C LEU A 17 -16.64 -40.83 21.23
N THR A 18 -17.68 -40.12 20.77
CA THR A 18 -17.67 -39.39 19.49
C THR A 18 -17.00 -38.02 19.58
N LYS A 19 -17.00 -37.39 20.76
CA LYS A 19 -16.35 -36.08 20.99
C LYS A 19 -14.83 -36.19 21.17
N GLU A 20 -14.33 -37.33 21.62
CA GLU A 20 -12.88 -37.52 21.79
C GLU A 20 -12.15 -37.83 20.47
N LYS A 21 -12.76 -38.61 19.58
CA LYS A 21 -12.19 -38.91 18.25
C LYS A 21 -12.05 -37.65 17.37
N THR A 22 -12.97 -36.70 17.48
CA THR A 22 -12.94 -35.43 16.73
C THR A 22 -11.90 -34.45 17.27
N ARG A 23 -11.62 -34.43 18.59
CA ARG A 23 -10.54 -33.62 19.18
C ARG A 23 -9.15 -34.09 18.75
N LYS A 24 -8.90 -35.41 18.67
CA LYS A 24 -7.59 -35.94 18.22
C LYS A 24 -7.32 -35.67 16.73
N LYS A 25 -8.35 -35.74 15.86
CA LYS A 25 -8.20 -35.43 14.41
C LYS A 25 -7.90 -33.94 14.18
N LYS A 26 -8.50 -33.04 14.97
CA LYS A 26 -8.25 -31.58 14.88
C LYS A 26 -6.84 -31.20 15.35
N LYS A 27 -6.29 -31.89 16.37
CA LYS A 27 -4.93 -31.62 16.87
C LYS A 27 -3.84 -32.06 15.87
N LYS A 28 -4.05 -33.14 15.11
CA LYS A 28 -3.12 -33.60 14.07
C LYS A 28 -3.12 -32.69 12.83
N LYS A 29 -4.28 -32.14 12.43
CA LYS A 29 -4.39 -31.15 11.32
C LYS A 29 -3.76 -29.80 11.68
N LYS A 30 -3.80 -29.39 12.95
CA LYS A 30 -3.18 -28.13 13.41
C LYS A 30 -1.64 -28.22 13.49
N ARG A 31 -1.07 -29.40 13.74
CA ARG A 31 0.38 -29.62 13.68
C ARG A 31 0.94 -29.63 12.25
N LYS A 32 0.19 -30.17 11.28
CA LYS A 32 0.64 -30.19 9.87
C LYS A 32 0.63 -28.80 9.20
N ARG A 33 -0.19 -27.84 9.69
CA ARG A 33 -0.16 -26.44 9.23
C ARG A 33 0.98 -25.62 9.82
N LYS A 34 1.59 -26.02 10.95
CA LYS A 34 2.68 -25.26 11.58
C LYS A 34 4.07 -25.54 10.99
N MET A 35 4.25 -26.65 10.26
CA MET A 35 5.53 -26.97 9.60
C MET A 35 5.68 -26.37 8.19
N ASN A 36 4.57 -25.98 7.53
CA ASN A 36 4.64 -25.33 6.21
C ASN A 36 4.75 -23.80 6.29
N HIS A 37 4.58 -23.19 7.46
CA HIS A 37 4.59 -21.72 7.60
C HIS A 37 5.95 -21.14 8.02
N SER A 38 6.95 -21.98 8.33
CA SER A 38 8.28 -21.52 8.76
C SER A 38 9.35 -21.59 7.67
N GLN A 39 9.03 -22.08 6.46
CA GLN A 39 9.98 -22.14 5.33
C GLN A 39 9.68 -21.11 4.23
N GLN A 40 8.56 -20.37 4.32
CA GLN A 40 8.14 -19.47 3.24
C GLN A 40 8.49 -17.98 3.48
N ALA A 41 9.06 -17.63 4.63
CA ALA A 41 9.44 -16.24 4.94
C ALA A 41 10.88 -15.90 4.53
N THR A 42 11.75 -16.89 4.35
CA THR A 42 13.16 -16.67 3.99
C THR A 42 13.39 -16.66 2.48
N GLY A 43 12.58 -17.38 1.69
CA GLY A 43 12.67 -17.35 0.23
C GLY A 43 12.22 -16.01 -0.37
N SER A 44 11.09 -15.48 0.10
CA SER A 44 10.51 -14.20 -0.37
C SER A 44 11.49 -13.03 -0.28
N ARG A 45 12.25 -12.92 0.82
CA ARG A 45 13.21 -11.80 1.00
C ARG A 45 14.37 -11.85 0.00
N HIS A 46 14.84 -13.05 -0.33
CA HIS A 46 15.90 -13.20 -1.32
C HIS A 46 15.40 -12.86 -2.73
N ASP A 47 14.15 -13.19 -3.04
CA ASP A 47 13.52 -12.81 -4.31
C ASP A 47 13.32 -11.29 -4.42
N ASP A 48 12.92 -10.62 -3.32
CA ASP A 48 12.76 -9.17 -3.26
C ASP A 48 14.09 -8.41 -3.43
N ASP A 49 15.17 -8.85 -2.77
CA ASP A 49 16.50 -8.26 -2.90
C ASP A 49 17.09 -8.46 -4.30
N ALA A 50 16.84 -9.63 -4.90
CA ALA A 50 17.23 -9.90 -6.29
C ALA A 50 16.48 -8.99 -7.26
N ALA A 51 15.15 -8.86 -7.09
CA ALA A 51 14.32 -7.98 -7.90
C ALA A 51 14.71 -6.50 -7.76
N LEU A 52 15.04 -6.05 -6.54
CA LEU A 52 15.52 -4.69 -6.30
C LEU A 52 16.86 -4.44 -6.99
N SER A 53 17.79 -5.40 -6.91
CA SER A 53 19.10 -5.30 -7.55
C SER A 53 18.97 -5.22 -9.09
N GLU A 54 18.09 -6.05 -9.67
CA GLU A 54 17.77 -6.02 -11.10
C GLU A 54 17.13 -4.67 -11.49
N PHE A 55 16.20 -4.16 -10.67
CA PHE A 55 15.58 -2.86 -10.90
C PHE A 55 16.62 -1.73 -10.89
N LEU A 56 17.48 -1.66 -9.88
CA LEU A 56 18.55 -0.64 -9.82
C LEU A 56 19.53 -0.76 -10.98
N ALA A 57 19.85 -1.98 -11.43
CA ALA A 57 20.67 -2.21 -12.61
C ALA A 57 19.99 -1.65 -13.87
N SER A 58 18.69 -1.89 -14.04
CA SER A 58 17.92 -1.38 -15.18
C SER A 58 17.91 0.16 -15.28
N LEU A 59 18.06 0.88 -14.15
CA LEU A 59 18.12 2.34 -14.14
C LEU A 59 19.38 2.91 -14.80
N MET A 60 20.45 2.12 -14.97
CA MET A 60 21.64 2.56 -15.70
C MET A 60 21.35 2.84 -17.18
N GLU A 61 20.40 2.11 -17.78
CA GLU A 61 20.04 2.22 -19.19
C GLU A 61 18.73 2.98 -19.42
N TYR A 62 18.01 3.32 -18.35
CA TYR A 62 16.76 4.07 -18.42
C TYR A 62 16.99 5.59 -18.38
N THR A 63 16.32 6.34 -19.26
CA THR A 63 16.32 7.80 -19.26
C THR A 63 14.95 8.32 -18.79
N PRO A 64 14.80 8.72 -17.51
CA PRO A 64 13.54 9.26 -17.02
C PRO A 64 13.16 10.57 -17.73
N THR A 65 11.85 10.86 -17.79
CA THR A 65 11.32 12.16 -18.25
C THR A 65 11.83 13.37 -17.45
N ILE A 66 12.17 13.18 -16.18
CA ILE A 66 12.79 14.21 -15.34
C ILE A 66 14.31 14.11 -15.58
N PRO A 67 14.99 15.17 -16.08
CA PRO A 67 16.42 15.14 -16.36
C PRO A 67 17.27 14.91 -15.11
N ASP A 68 18.41 14.25 -15.28
CA ASP A 68 19.34 13.91 -14.19
C ASP A 68 19.88 15.18 -13.51
N GLU A 69 20.20 16.23 -14.26
CA GLU A 69 20.71 17.51 -13.75
C GLU A 69 19.71 18.22 -12.85
N LEU A 70 18.40 18.07 -13.14
CA LEU A 70 17.36 18.67 -12.31
C LEU A 70 17.29 17.97 -10.96
N VAL A 71 17.40 16.64 -10.95
CA VAL A 71 17.44 15.86 -9.72
C VAL A 71 18.68 16.20 -8.92
N GLU A 72 19.85 16.22 -9.55
CA GLU A 72 21.12 16.59 -8.90
C GLU A 72 21.06 17.99 -8.27
N HIS A 73 20.45 18.97 -8.95
CA HIS A 73 20.26 20.30 -8.42
C HIS A 73 19.42 20.30 -7.13
N TYR A 74 18.28 19.59 -7.12
CA TYR A 74 17.42 19.53 -5.92
C TYR A 74 18.04 18.68 -4.79
N LEU A 75 18.75 17.60 -5.12
CA LEU A 75 19.51 16.84 -4.14
C LEU A 75 20.62 17.71 -3.51
N GLY A 76 21.39 18.42 -4.34
CA GLY A 76 22.42 19.34 -3.87
C GLY A 76 21.86 20.47 -3.00
N LYS A 77 20.69 21.01 -3.35
CA LYS A 77 19.96 21.99 -2.53
C LYS A 77 19.54 21.44 -1.16
N SER A 78 19.28 20.14 -1.05
CA SER A 78 19.01 19.45 0.22
C SER A 78 20.28 19.08 1.02
N GLY A 79 21.48 19.35 0.48
CA GLY A 79 22.75 18.96 1.09
C GLY A 79 23.19 17.53 0.78
N PHE A 80 22.53 16.85 -0.17
CA PHE A 80 22.85 15.49 -0.58
C PHE A 80 23.47 15.48 -1.98
N GLN A 81 24.70 14.98 -2.10
CA GLN A 81 25.32 14.73 -3.40
C GLN A 81 25.61 13.25 -3.55
N CYS A 82 25.22 12.69 -4.71
CA CYS A 82 25.43 11.29 -5.00
C CYS A 82 26.01 11.15 -6.41
N PRO A 83 27.19 10.53 -6.57
CA PRO A 83 27.77 10.28 -7.89
C PRO A 83 27.15 9.06 -8.60
N ASP A 84 26.32 8.28 -7.91
CA ASP A 84 25.66 7.11 -8.49
C ASP A 84 24.39 7.54 -9.26
N VAL A 85 24.51 7.52 -10.59
CA VAL A 85 23.43 7.85 -11.53
C VAL A 85 22.17 7.00 -11.30
N ARG A 86 22.30 5.77 -10.78
CA ARG A 86 21.14 4.92 -10.48
C ARG A 86 20.29 5.52 -9.38
N LEU A 87 20.91 6.14 -8.37
CA LEU A 87 20.19 6.79 -7.27
C LEU A 87 19.54 8.09 -7.72
N ILE A 88 20.22 8.85 -8.58
CA ILE A 88 19.65 10.04 -9.23
C ILE A 88 18.39 9.65 -10.03
N ARG A 89 18.48 8.64 -10.88
CA ARG A 89 17.35 8.17 -11.69
C ARG A 89 16.26 7.49 -10.87
N LEU A 90 16.61 6.84 -9.77
CA LEU A 90 15.64 6.30 -8.83
C LEU A 90 14.75 7.42 -8.27
N VAL A 91 15.35 8.53 -7.85
CA VAL A 91 14.61 9.71 -7.36
C VAL A 91 13.74 10.30 -8.46
N ALA A 92 14.24 10.39 -9.70
CA ALA A 92 13.44 10.81 -10.85
C ALA A 92 12.20 9.93 -11.05
N VAL A 93 12.37 8.60 -11.08
CA VAL A 93 11.27 7.64 -11.29
C VAL A 93 10.29 7.66 -10.12
N ALA A 94 10.77 7.74 -8.88
CA ALA A 94 9.92 7.85 -7.70
C ALA A 94 9.08 9.13 -7.74
N THR A 95 9.68 10.26 -8.15
CA THR A 95 8.97 11.54 -8.32
C THR A 95 7.92 11.46 -9.42
N GLN A 96 8.25 10.86 -10.56
CA GLN A 96 7.29 10.63 -11.64
C GLN A 96 6.13 9.77 -11.19
N LYS A 97 6.42 8.67 -10.49
CA LYS A 97 5.41 7.78 -9.94
C LYS A 97 4.51 8.53 -8.95
N PHE A 98 5.09 9.33 -8.06
CA PHE A 98 4.33 10.14 -7.11
C PHE A 98 3.36 11.09 -7.82
N VAL A 99 3.83 11.86 -8.82
CA VAL A 99 2.98 12.77 -9.59
C VAL A 99 1.90 12.01 -10.36
N ALA A 100 2.24 10.86 -10.95
CA ALA A 100 1.29 10.02 -11.67
C ALA A 100 0.19 9.46 -10.76
N ASP A 101 0.56 8.99 -9.56
CA ASP A 101 -0.39 8.47 -8.57
C ASP A 101 -1.34 9.59 -8.11
N VAL A 102 -0.82 10.78 -7.77
CA VAL A 102 -1.66 11.96 -7.41
C VAL A 102 -2.58 12.38 -8.56
N ALA A 103 -2.08 12.40 -9.80
CA ALA A 103 -2.87 12.75 -10.96
C ALA A 103 -3.97 11.71 -11.23
N SER A 104 -3.68 10.43 -11.02
CA SER A 104 -4.65 9.34 -11.15
C SER A 104 -5.79 9.48 -10.14
N ASP A 105 -5.48 9.79 -8.89
CA ASP A 105 -6.49 9.99 -7.84
C ASP A 105 -7.34 11.24 -8.12
N ALA A 106 -6.70 12.34 -8.52
CA ALA A 106 -7.42 13.56 -8.90
C ALA A 106 -8.33 13.33 -10.12
N LEU A 107 -7.90 12.50 -11.08
CA LEU A 107 -8.71 12.11 -12.23
C LEU A 107 -9.97 11.34 -11.81
N GLN A 108 -9.88 10.49 -10.78
CA GLN A 108 -11.04 9.78 -10.23
C GLN A 108 -12.07 10.76 -9.64
N HIS A 109 -11.62 11.73 -8.83
CA HIS A 109 -12.51 12.77 -8.31
C HIS A 109 -13.13 13.62 -9.42
N CYS A 110 -12.36 13.93 -10.47
CA CYS A 110 -12.85 14.68 -11.63
C CYS A 110 -13.99 13.94 -12.33
N LYS A 111 -13.80 12.63 -12.58
CA LYS A 111 -14.82 11.77 -13.19
C LYS A 111 -16.07 11.65 -12.31
N ALA A 112 -15.90 11.48 -11.00
CA ALA A 112 -17.00 11.37 -10.04
C ALA A 112 -17.86 12.64 -10.01
N ARG A 113 -17.23 13.83 -10.00
CA ARG A 113 -17.95 15.11 -10.08
C ARG A 113 -18.73 15.24 -11.39
N GLN A 114 -18.12 14.93 -12.53
CA GLN A 114 -18.81 15.04 -13.83
C GLN A 114 -19.98 14.07 -13.94
N ALA A 115 -19.88 12.86 -13.37
CA ALA A 115 -20.98 11.91 -13.33
C ALA A 115 -22.16 12.41 -12.49
N ALA A 116 -21.89 13.11 -11.38
CA ALA A 116 -22.94 13.71 -10.54
C ALA A 116 -23.75 14.79 -11.28
N VAL A 117 -23.07 15.68 -12.02
CA VAL A 117 -23.71 16.78 -12.78
C VAL A 117 -24.62 16.26 -13.91
N VAL A 118 -24.31 15.11 -14.49
CA VAL A 118 -25.05 14.54 -15.63
C VAL A 118 -26.38 13.92 -15.23
N LYS A 119 -26.54 13.50 -13.97
CA LYS A 119 -27.78 12.87 -13.48
C LYS A 119 -28.97 13.85 -13.47
N ASP A 120 -28.71 15.15 -13.36
CA ASP A 120 -29.72 16.21 -13.26
C ASP A 120 -30.20 16.78 -14.59
N LYS A 121 -29.51 16.53 -15.72
CA LYS A 121 -29.84 17.12 -17.04
C LYS A 121 -29.75 16.08 -18.15
N ARG A 122 -30.72 15.17 -18.21
CA ARG A 122 -30.63 13.94 -19.00
C ARG A 122 -30.90 14.04 -20.51
N ASP A 123 -31.08 15.22 -21.11
CA ASP A 123 -31.64 15.27 -22.47
C ASP A 123 -30.97 16.09 -23.58
N LYS A 124 -29.77 16.71 -23.44
CA LYS A 124 -29.28 17.49 -24.61
C LYS A 124 -27.81 17.72 -24.94
N GLN A 125 -26.80 17.22 -24.21
CA GLN A 125 -25.40 17.51 -24.58
C GLN A 125 -24.46 16.36 -24.23
N GLN A 126 -24.31 15.40 -25.15
CA GLN A 126 -23.44 14.24 -24.99
C GLN A 126 -22.04 14.43 -25.61
N LYS A 127 -21.79 15.51 -26.36
CA LYS A 127 -20.65 15.53 -27.29
C LYS A 127 -19.33 16.08 -26.74
N ASP A 128 -19.30 16.87 -25.67
CA ASP A 128 -18.06 17.51 -25.20
C ASP A 128 -17.88 17.48 -23.67
N LYS A 129 -17.83 16.29 -23.07
CA LYS A 129 -17.42 16.14 -21.66
C LYS A 129 -15.90 16.15 -21.55
N ARG A 130 -15.31 17.32 -21.76
CA ARG A 130 -13.89 17.55 -21.51
C ARG A 130 -13.59 17.34 -20.03
N LEU A 131 -12.64 16.46 -19.72
CA LEU A 131 -12.11 16.35 -18.36
C LEU A 131 -11.25 17.59 -18.07
N ILE A 132 -11.62 18.33 -17.03
CA ILE A 132 -10.88 19.50 -16.55
C ILE A 132 -10.51 19.20 -15.11
N LEU A 133 -9.21 19.16 -14.83
CA LEU A 133 -8.69 19.06 -13.47
C LEU A 133 -8.97 20.38 -12.76
N THR A 134 -9.65 20.31 -11.61
CA THR A 134 -9.95 21.50 -10.80
C THR A 134 -9.29 21.39 -9.43
N MET A 135 -9.20 22.52 -8.71
CA MET A 135 -8.67 22.54 -7.34
C MET A 135 -9.47 21.66 -6.37
N GLU A 136 -10.76 21.42 -6.63
CA GLU A 136 -11.56 20.51 -5.82
C GLU A 136 -11.08 19.06 -5.95
N ASP A 137 -10.73 18.62 -7.16
CA ASP A 137 -10.21 17.26 -7.42
C ASP A 137 -8.87 17.06 -6.75
N LEU A 138 -7.97 18.02 -6.99
CA LEU A 138 -6.61 17.96 -6.49
C LEU A 138 -6.58 18.03 -4.97
N SER A 139 -7.36 18.93 -4.36
CA SER A 139 -7.42 19.04 -2.90
C SER A 139 -8.00 17.80 -2.22
N LYS A 140 -8.89 17.04 -2.89
CA LYS A 140 -9.36 15.74 -2.38
C LYS A 140 -8.27 14.68 -2.50
N ALA A 141 -7.66 14.54 -3.68
CA ALA A 141 -6.57 13.58 -3.92
C ALA A 141 -5.40 13.77 -2.94
N LEU A 142 -4.97 15.01 -2.72
CA LEU A 142 -3.88 15.32 -1.80
C LEU A 142 -4.24 15.04 -0.34
N ARG A 143 -5.50 15.28 0.07
CA ARG A 143 -5.94 14.96 1.44
C ARG A 143 -5.98 13.46 1.71
N GLU A 144 -6.33 12.66 0.72
CA GLU A 144 -6.38 11.20 0.87
C GLU A 144 -4.97 10.57 0.76
N GLY A 145 -4.15 11.08 -0.17
CA GLY A 145 -2.80 10.57 -0.43
C GLY A 145 -1.73 11.04 0.57
N ILE A 146 -1.67 12.32 0.93
CA ILE A 146 -0.60 12.89 1.78
C ILE A 146 -0.83 12.58 3.27
N VAL A 147 -2.07 12.42 3.72
CA VAL A 147 -2.37 12.10 5.14
C VAL A 147 -1.83 10.71 5.52
N ASN A 148 -1.67 9.78 4.57
CA ASN A 148 -0.96 8.51 4.80
C ASN A 148 0.58 8.65 4.83
N VAL A 149 1.15 9.71 4.27
CA VAL A 149 2.60 9.99 4.33
C VAL A 149 2.98 10.52 5.71
N HIS A 150 2.05 11.13 6.45
CA HIS A 150 2.31 11.57 7.83
C HIS A 150 2.55 10.39 8.81
N ALA A 151 2.19 9.16 8.42
CA ALA A 151 2.58 7.94 9.14
C ALA A 151 4.07 7.59 8.93
N PHE A 152 4.69 8.04 7.85
CA PHE A 152 6.14 7.94 7.62
C PHE A 152 6.91 8.93 8.53
N SER A 153 6.33 10.10 8.80
CA SER A 153 6.93 11.13 9.66
C SER A 153 6.84 10.84 11.16
N PHE A 154 6.12 9.80 11.60
CA PHE A 154 6.02 9.48 13.03
C PHE A 154 7.18 8.61 13.55
N TYR A 155 8.11 8.19 12.69
CA TYR A 155 9.29 7.40 13.08
C TYR A 155 10.63 8.13 12.97
N ASP A 156 10.64 9.43 12.64
CA ASP A 156 11.88 10.21 12.61
C ASP A 156 11.94 11.22 13.76
N HIS A 157 11.86 10.70 14.98
CA HIS A 157 12.26 11.44 16.17
C HIS A 157 13.54 10.79 16.69
N HIS A 158 14.69 11.14 16.09
CA HIS A 158 16.00 11.28 16.72
C HIS A 158 17.11 11.39 15.66
N PHE A 159 17.17 12.49 14.91
CA PHE A 159 18.47 13.09 14.57
C PHE A 159 18.31 14.60 14.56
N GLY A 160 18.87 15.23 15.60
CA GLY A 160 18.94 16.68 15.68
C GLY A 160 19.79 17.22 14.53
N ASN A 161 19.39 18.39 14.04
CA ASN A 161 20.24 19.57 14.02
C ASN A 161 19.35 20.79 13.78
N ASP A 162 19.48 21.73 14.70
CA ASP A 162 18.83 23.03 14.70
C ASP A 162 19.17 23.83 13.45
N TYR A 163 18.22 24.01 12.54
CA TYR A 163 18.17 25.19 11.67
C TYR A 163 16.73 25.66 11.50
N VAL A 164 16.39 26.65 12.32
CA VAL A 164 15.30 27.58 12.12
C VAL A 164 15.42 28.17 10.72
N LEU A 165 14.49 27.84 9.82
CA LEU A 165 14.24 28.65 8.64
C LEU A 165 12.82 29.19 8.70
N SER A 166 12.80 30.43 9.19
CA SER A 166 11.78 31.46 9.01
C SER A 166 11.02 31.26 7.70
N ILE A 167 9.73 31.00 7.82
CA ILE A 167 8.76 31.37 6.80
C ILE A 167 8.78 32.90 6.79
N ASP A 168 9.54 33.49 5.87
CA ASP A 168 9.35 34.82 5.30
C ASP A 168 10.47 35.05 4.28
N THR A 169 10.08 35.48 3.07
CA THR A 169 10.89 36.11 1.99
C THR A 169 10.79 35.36 0.64
N TRP A 170 9.74 35.76 -0.10
CA TRP A 170 9.40 35.61 -1.54
C TRP A 170 9.08 34.21 -2.09
#